data_AF-S4UF86-F1
#
_entry.id   AF-S4UF86-F1
#
_cell.length_a   1.000
_cell.length_b   1.000
_cell.length_c   1.000
_cell.angle_alpha   90.00
_cell.angle_beta   90.00
_cell.angle_gamma   90.00
#
_symmetry.space_group_name_H-M   'P 1'
#
loop_
_entity.id
_entity.type
_entity.pdbx_description
1 polymer ?
#
loop_
_entity_poly.entity_id
_entity_poly.type
_entity_poly.pdbx_seq_one_letter_code
_entity_poly.pdbx_strand_id
1 'polypeptide(L)' 'QCHVEYYFKGDEKYLTFPWAKGTNIDQIVSYYEESGFKDWEYPDTKTPMLKAQHPEYEFFTADSTHFKAGVACADCHMP' A
#
# COMPACT_ATOMS: atom_id res chain seq x y z
N GLN A 1 10.27 5.22 4.34
CA GLN A 1 10.59 3.84 4.74
C GLN A 1 9.40 3.16 5.44
N CYS A 2 8.63 3.86 6.28
CA CYS A 2 7.52 3.23 7.04
C CYS A 2 6.10 3.67 6.63
N HIS A 3 5.95 4.90 6.13
CA HIS A 3 4.67 5.49 5.75
C HIS A 3 4.22 5.01 4.37
N VAL A 4 3.84 3.73 4.32
CA VAL A 4 3.54 2.96 3.11
C VAL A 4 2.48 1.89 3.39
N GLU A 5 1.82 1.42 2.34
CA GLU A 5 1.03 0.19 2.36
C GLU A 5 1.95 -1.03 2.47
N TYR A 6 1.55 -2.01 3.29
CA TYR A 6 2.28 -3.24 3.47
C TYR A 6 1.39 -4.39 3.94
N TYR A 7 1.87 -5.61 3.69
CA TYR A 7 1.32 -6.84 4.23
C TYR A 7 2.43 -7.79 4.71
N PHE A 8 2.03 -8.90 5.32
CA PHE A 8 2.94 -9.97 5.74
C PHE A 8 2.88 -11.15 4.78
N LYS A 9 4.01 -11.43 4.10
CA LYS A 9 4.12 -12.47 3.08
C LYS A 9 4.70 -13.77 3.64
N GLY A 10 4.06 -14.88 3.29
CA GLY A 10 4.49 -16.23 3.63
C GLY A 10 4.39 -16.56 5.12
N ASP A 11 4.83 -17.77 5.48
CA ASP A 11 4.70 -18.29 6.84
C ASP A 11 5.55 -17.53 7.85
N GLU A 12 6.71 -17.02 7.42
CA GLU A 12 7.62 -16.20 8.23
C GLU A 12 7.15 -14.74 8.37
N LYS A 13 6.03 -14.37 7.73
CA LYS A 13 5.39 -13.05 7.83
C LYS A 13 6.33 -11.89 7.50
N TYR A 14 7.07 -12.00 6.40
CA TYR A 14 7.94 -10.93 5.95
C TYR A 14 7.14 -9.69 5.56
N LEU A 15 7.46 -8.55 6.16
CA LEU A 15 6.90 -7.26 5.78
C LEU A 15 7.27 -6.97 4.32
N THR A 16 6.24 -6.82 3.50
CA THR A 16 6.36 -6.70 2.05
C THR A 16 5.50 -5.56 1.55
N PHE A 17 6.06 -4.73 0.67
CA PHE A 17 5.30 -3.70 -0.05
C PHE A 17 4.71 -4.30 -1.33
N PRO A 18 3.41 -4.16 -1.59
CA PRO A 18 2.73 -4.78 -2.74
C PRO A 18 2.95 -4.02 -4.07
N TRP A 19 4.16 -3.52 -4.30
CA TRP A 19 4.45 -2.57 -5.39
C TRP A 19 4.96 -3.22 -6.68
N ALA A 20 4.94 -4.55 -6.80
CA ALA A 20 5.49 -5.25 -7.96
C ALA A 20 4.81 -4.84 -9.30
N LYS A 21 3.59 -4.30 -9.23
CA LYS A 21 2.85 -3.76 -10.38
C LYS A 21 2.82 -2.23 -10.46
N GLY A 22 3.49 -1.54 -9.53
CA GLY A 22 3.40 -0.10 -9.32
C GLY A 22 2.71 0.27 -8.00
N THR A 23 2.63 1.57 -7.73
CA THR A 23 2.18 2.13 -6.44
C THR A 23 0.76 2.71 -6.49
N ASN A 24 0.09 2.72 -7.66
CA ASN A 24 -1.30 3.16 -7.72
C ASN A 24 -2.23 2.10 -7.12
N ILE A 25 -3.38 2.55 -6.58
CA ILE A 25 -4.33 1.67 -5.89
C ILE A 25 -4.77 0.48 -6.74
N ASP A 26 -5.11 0.69 -8.01
CA ASP A 26 -5.56 -0.38 -8.90
C ASP A 26 -4.45 -1.41 -9.17
N GLN A 27 -3.20 -0.98 -9.22
CA GLN A 27 -2.04 -1.86 -9.40
C GLN A 27 -1.78 -2.70 -8.16
N ILE A 28 -1.90 -2.10 -6.97
CA ILE A 28 -1.77 -2.79 -5.69
C ILE A 28 -2.90 -3.80 -5.50
N VAL A 29 -4.15 -3.43 -5.80
CA VAL A 29 -5.29 -4.36 -5.76
C VAL A 29 -5.08 -5.51 -6.73
N SER A 30 -4.68 -5.22 -7.97
CA SER A 30 -4.39 -6.23 -8.98
C SER A 30 -3.22 -7.17 -8.57
N TYR A 31 -2.26 -6.68 -7.79
CA TYR A 31 -1.19 -7.52 -7.23
C TYR A 31 -1.76 -8.51 -6.20
N TYR A 32 -2.59 -8.02 -5.27
CA TYR A 32 -3.20 -8.87 -4.26
C TYR A 32 -4.14 -9.92 -4.87
N GLU A 33 -4.97 -9.54 -5.84
CA GLU A 33 -5.87 -10.45 -6.56
C GLU A 33 -5.10 -11.59 -7.26
N GLU A 34 -4.03 -11.28 -8.01
CA GLU A 34 -3.22 -12.30 -8.67
C GLU A 34 -2.48 -13.21 -7.69
N SER A 35 -2.08 -12.68 -6.54
CA SER A 35 -1.43 -13.48 -5.50
C SER A 35 -2.41 -14.38 -4.72
N GLY A 36 -3.72 -14.14 -4.84
CA GLY A 36 -4.73 -14.80 -4.02
C GLY A 36 -4.63 -14.49 -2.52
N PHE A 37 -3.96 -13.39 -2.16
CA PHE A 37 -3.74 -13.00 -0.77
C PHE A 37 -5.03 -12.46 -0.14
N LYS A 38 -5.21 -12.76 1.16
CA LYS A 38 -6.20 -12.11 2.02
C LYS A 38 -5.58 -11.88 3.39
N ASP A 39 -5.82 -10.72 3.98
CA ASP A 39 -5.40 -10.44 5.36
C ASP A 39 -6.26 -11.21 6.36
N TRP A 40 -7.55 -11.25 6.08
CA TRP A 40 -8.55 -11.91 6.91
C TRP A 40 -9.78 -12.27 6.08
N GLU A 41 -10.66 -13.07 6.67
CA GLU A 41 -11.95 -13.40 6.10
C GLU A 41 -13.04 -12.70 6.92
N TYR A 42 -13.93 -11.98 6.24
CA TYR A 42 -15.02 -11.32 6.92
C TYR A 42 -16.01 -12.37 7.49
N PRO A 43 -16.35 -12.34 8.79
CA PRO A 43 -17.06 -13.45 9.45
C PRO A 43 -18.43 -13.79 8.85
N ASP A 44 -19.21 -12.80 8.43
CA ASP A 44 -20.60 -13.00 7.99
C ASP A 44 -20.69 -13.36 6.51
N THR A 45 -19.97 -12.64 5.66
CA THR A 45 -20.03 -12.79 4.20
C THR A 45 -19.01 -13.77 3.65
N LYS A 46 -18.05 -14.21 4.47
CA LYS A 46 -16.90 -15.04 4.06
C LYS A 46 -16.04 -14.39 2.97
N THR A 47 -16.13 -13.06 2.83
CA THR A 47 -15.37 -12.32 1.82
C THR A 47 -13.89 -12.30 2.21
N PRO A 48 -12.96 -12.63 1.28
CA PRO A 48 -11.54 -12.43 1.50
C PRO A 48 -11.25 -10.92 1.47
N MET A 49 -10.74 -10.39 2.57
CA MET A 49 -10.57 -8.96 2.76
C MET A 49 -9.09 -8.58 2.72
N LEU A 50 -8.84 -7.42 2.12
CA LEU A 50 -7.56 -6.71 2.17
C LEU A 50 -7.67 -5.57 3.17
N LYS A 51 -6.57 -5.28 3.88
CA LYS A 51 -6.51 -4.25 4.89
C LYS A 51 -5.40 -3.26 4.52
N ALA A 52 -5.81 -2.03 4.16
CA ALA A 52 -4.90 -0.96 3.80
C ALA A 52 -4.28 -0.27 5.03
N GLN A 53 -2.97 -0.05 5.01
CA GLN A 53 -2.12 0.54 6.04
C GLN A 53 -1.52 1.86 5.50
N HIS A 54 -1.88 2.99 6.12
CA HIS A 54 -1.23 4.31 5.99
C HIS A 54 -0.38 4.52 4.69
N PRO A 55 -1.03 4.55 3.51
CA PRO A 55 -0.36 4.56 2.21
C PRO A 55 0.07 5.98 1.80
N GLU A 56 0.75 6.69 2.70
CA GLU A 56 1.08 8.10 2.44
C GLU A 56 2.03 8.26 1.25
N TYR A 57 3.07 7.42 1.14
CA TYR A 57 4.00 7.52 0.01
C TYR A 57 3.30 7.26 -1.33
N GLU A 58 2.45 6.25 -1.40
CA GLU A 58 1.70 5.88 -2.60
C GLU A 58 0.75 7.00 -3.02
N PHE A 59 -0.06 7.52 -2.10
CA PHE A 59 -0.97 8.62 -2.41
C PHE A 59 -0.24 9.93 -2.70
N PHE A 60 0.87 10.19 -2.02
CA PHE A 60 1.70 11.35 -2.29
C PHE A 60 2.31 11.30 -3.70
N THR A 61 2.90 10.16 -4.08
CA THR A 61 3.60 9.97 -5.35
C THR A 61 2.66 9.69 -6.54
N ALA A 62 1.39 9.38 -6.28
CA ALA A 62 0.33 9.26 -7.28
C ALA A 62 -0.11 10.63 -7.82
N ASP A 63 0.83 11.36 -8.42
CA ASP A 63 0.56 12.58 -9.18
C ASP A 63 -0.09 13.73 -8.38
N SER A 64 0.10 13.75 -7.05
CA SER A 64 -0.38 14.83 -6.18
C SER A 64 0.26 16.18 -6.53
N THR A 65 -0.42 17.28 -6.23
CA THR A 65 0.06 18.64 -6.53
C THR A 65 1.45 18.92 -5.96
N HIS A 66 1.71 18.53 -4.70
CA HIS A 66 3.00 18.77 -4.05
C HIS A 66 4.11 17.90 -4.63
N PHE A 67 3.81 16.63 -4.94
CA PHE A 67 4.78 15.75 -5.60
C PHE A 67 5.15 16.27 -6.99
N LYS A 68 4.17 16.71 -7.78
CA LYS A 68 4.39 17.34 -9.10
C LYS A 68 5.19 18.64 -9.02
N ALA A 69 5.10 19.36 -7.90
CA ALA A 69 5.89 20.55 -7.65
C ALA A 69 7.32 20.25 -7.16
N GLY A 70 7.69 18.97 -6.97
CA GLY A 70 9.02 18.55 -6.52
C GLY A 70 9.28 18.72 -5.02
N VAL A 71 8.22 18.95 -4.23
CA VAL A 71 8.30 19.04 -2.76
C VAL A 71 8.57 17.65 -2.19
N ALA A 72 9.35 17.55 -1.13
CA ALA A 72 9.58 16.33 -0.37
C ALA A 72 8.79 16.32 0.96
N CYS A 73 8.64 15.14 1.57
CA CYS A 73 7.99 15.02 2.89
C CYS A 73 8.65 15.94 3.94
N ALA A 74 9.98 16.05 3.90
CA ALA A 74 10.77 16.81 4.86
C ALA A 74 10.52 18.32 4.77
N ASP A 75 10.21 18.87 3.58
CA ASP A 75 9.98 20.30 3.39
C ASP A 75 8.81 20.84 4.24
N CYS A 76 7.86 19.97 4.62
CA CYS A 76 6.72 20.32 5.48
C CYS A 76 6.85 19.76 6.91
N HIS A 77 7.37 18.54 7.04
CA HIS A 77 7.36 17.81 8.32
C HIS A 77 8.69 17.88 9.10
N MET A 78 9.74 18.44 8.52
CA MET A 78 11.06 18.61 9.15
C MET A 78 11.69 19.98 8.79
N PRO A 79 11.07 21.11 9.17
CA PRO A 79 11.61 22.44 8.92
C PRO A 79 12.87 22.77 9.74
#